data_AF-A0A836SMM5-F1
#
_entry.id   AF-A0A836SMM5-F1
#
_cell.length_a   1.000
_cell.length_b   1.000
_cell.length_c   1.000
_cell.angle_alpha   90.00
_cell.angle_beta   90.00
_cell.angle_gamma   90.00
#
_symmetry.space_group_name_H-M   'P 1'
#
loop_
_entity.id
_entity.type
_entity.pdbx_description
1 polymer ?
#
loop_
_entity_poly.entity_id
_entity_poly.type
_entity_poly.pdbx_seq_one_letter_code
_entity_poly.pdbx_strand_id
1 'polypeptide(L)' 'MSINGIVDLRSDTVTHPTERMREAMYKAEVGDDVLGEDPT' A
#
# COMPACT_ATOMS: atom_id res chain seq x y z
N MET A 1 0.98 9.42 -22.32
CA MET A 1 0.26 8.49 -21.43
C MET A 1 0.28 7.13 -22.12
N SER A 2 1.09 6.19 -21.65
CA SER A 2 1.14 4.84 -22.21
C SER A 2 0.28 3.94 -21.34
N ILE A 3 -0.84 3.45 -21.87
CA ILE A 3 -1.67 2.42 -21.24
C ILE A 3 -1.44 1.09 -21.95
N ASN A 4 -0.30 0.46 -21.70
CA ASN A 4 -0.18 -0.99 -21.90
C ASN A 4 -0.56 -1.68 -20.58
N GLY A 5 -1.85 -1.66 -20.26
CA GLY A 5 -2.39 -2.33 -19.08
C GLY A 5 -2.87 -3.73 -19.45
N ILE A 6 -2.17 -4.76 -18.98
CA ILE A 6 -2.71 -6.13 -19.02
C ILE A 6 -3.96 -6.15 -18.14
N VAL A 7 -5.10 -6.54 -18.72
CA VAL A 7 -6.36 -6.69 -17.97
C VAL A 7 -6.31 -8.02 -17.22
N ASP A 8 -6.05 -7.96 -15.92
CA ASP A 8 -5.98 -9.13 -15.03
C ASP A 8 -7.31 -9.31 -14.27
N LEU A 9 -8.04 -10.38 -14.59
CA LEU A 9 -9.36 -10.71 -14.02
C LEU A 9 -9.32 -11.91 -13.06
N ARG A 10 -8.12 -12.36 -12.65
CA ARG A 10 -7.99 -13.57 -11.84
C ARG A 10 -8.58 -13.41 -10.43
N SER A 11 -8.35 -12.25 -9.80
CA SER A 11 -8.82 -11.90 -8.46
C SER A 11 -8.54 -10.42 -8.18
N ASP A 12 -9.26 -9.83 -7.24
CA ASP A 12 -8.99 -8.51 -6.64
C ASP A 12 -7.68 -8.42 -5.84
N THR A 13 -7.13 -9.56 -5.40
CA THR A 13 -5.83 -9.63 -4.70
C THR A 13 -4.63 -9.20 -5.55
N VAL A 14 -4.79 -9.09 -6.88
CA VAL A 14 -3.74 -8.59 -7.80
C VAL A 14 -3.62 -7.06 -7.79
N THR A 15 -4.45 -6.36 -7.03
CA THR A 15 -4.38 -4.91 -6.88
C THR A 15 -3.05 -4.48 -6.28
N HIS A 16 -2.52 -3.37 -6.79
CA HIS A 16 -1.28 -2.76 -6.30
C HIS A 16 -1.60 -1.43 -5.59
N PRO A 17 -0.81 -1.03 -4.57
CA PRO A 17 -1.05 0.23 -3.89
C PRO A 17 -0.89 1.40 -4.85
N THR A 18 -1.81 2.37 -4.75
CA THR A 18 -1.71 3.64 -5.47
C THR A 18 -0.53 4.47 -4.94
N GLU A 19 -0.08 5.46 -5.69
CA GLU A 19 0.98 6.37 -5.22
C GLU A 19 0.60 7.07 -3.90
N ARG A 20 -0.66 7.48 -3.73
CA ARG A 20 -1.13 8.02 -2.45
C ARG A 20 -1.04 7.03 -1.30
N MET A 21 -1.34 5.75 -1.54
CA MET A 21 -1.18 4.70 -0.53
C MET A 21 0.30 4.52 -0.18
N ARG A 22 1.19 4.50 -1.18
CA ARG A 22 2.64 4.39 -0.97
C ARG A 22 3.19 5.59 -0.19
N GLU A 23 2.78 6.80 -0.51
CA GLU A 23 3.18 8.00 0.22
C GLU A 23 2.70 7.97 1.68
N ALA A 24 1.47 7.53 1.93
CA ALA A 24 0.93 7.40 3.29
C ALA A 24 1.73 6.36 4.08
N MET A 25 2.01 5.19 3.50
CA MET A 25 2.85 4.17 4.12
C MET A 25 4.27 4.67 4.39
N TYR A 26 4.85 5.45 3.48
CA TYR A 26 6.21 6.00 3.65
C TYR A 26 6.29 7.03 4.78
N LYS A 27 5.23 7.83 4.96
CA LYS A 27 5.17 8.90 5.98
C LYS A 27 4.64 8.41 7.33
N ALA A 28 4.11 7.20 7.41
CA ALA A 28 3.58 6.66 8.65
C ALA A 28 4.70 6.55 9.69
N GLU A 29 4.43 7.07 10.89
CA GLU A 29 5.27 6.78 12.05
C GLU A 29 5.07 5.32 12.44
N VAL A 30 6.16 4.65 12.79
CA VAL A 30 6.17 3.23 13.15
C VAL A 30 6.86 3.04 14.49
N GLY A 31 6.43 2.02 15.21
CA GLY A 31 6.96 1.54 16.47
C GLY A 31 6.80 0.02 16.57
N ASP A 32 7.07 -0.53 17.74
CA ASP A 32 6.84 -1.94 18.04
C ASP A 32 5.40 -2.16 18.55
N ASP A 33 4.59 -2.87 17.77
CA ASP A 33 3.21 -3.21 18.11
C ASP A 33 3.09 -4.07 19.38
N VAL A 34 4.04 -4.99 19.63
CA VAL A 34 4.03 -5.88 20.79
C VAL A 34 4.29 -5.09 22.08
N LEU A 35 5.14 -4.08 22.01
CA LEU A 35 5.47 -3.20 23.14
C LEU A 35 4.56 -1.96 23.23
N GLY A 36 3.67 -1.75 22.24
CA GLY A 36 2.73 -0.63 22.20
C GLY A 36 3.37 0.72 21.89
N GLU A 37 4.46 0.72 21.12
CA GLU A 37 5.17 1.94 20.72
C GLU A 37 4.64 2.53 19.40
N ASP A 38 3.76 1.81 18.69
CA ASP A 38 3.05 2.33 17.52
C ASP A 38 2.12 3.49 17.92
N PRO A 39 2.26 4.68 17.29
CA PRO A 39 1.34 5.77 17.51
C PRO A 39 -0.02 5.38 16.90
N THR A 40 -1.07 5.42 17.73
CA THR A 40 -2.41 4.89 17.43
C THR A 40 -3.03 5.49 16.17
#